data_AF-A0A9N9BAB0-F1
#
_entry.id   AF-A0A9N9BAB0-F1
#
_cell.length_a   1.000
_cell.length_b   1.000
_cell.length_c   1.000
_cell.angle_alpha   90.00
_cell.angle_beta   90.00
_cell.angle_gamma   90.00
#
_symmetry.space_group_name_H-M   'P 1'
#
loop_
_entity.id
_entity.type
_entity.pdbx_description
1 polymer ?
#
loop_
_entity_poly.entity_id
_entity_poly.type
_entity_poly.pdbx_seq_one_letter_code
_entity_poly.pdbx_strand_id
1 'polypeptide(L)'
;MTISRDLNSKIESLVNRLRRRQVVGSLSVSLETALLLRQVISATRWNQVGTLIKLVKDVGRRLILAQPRELAVGNIVRRVLRLIRDVYKAEVGISTTNVTITVTDGGVDGVGGDSGSNFFSSSSASMINLLDVTSESMSLIISEMQEIISELENMYNNIADQAMENIHSNEIIMTIGKSRTVEYFLKTAAKKRKFSVIVAETSPTYLGHEMALSLSQAGIDTTVISDSAIFAVMSRVNKVIMGTHAVSGTQTVATAAKHHSTPVVVCTGLYKLSPLYPYDEDSFNDLVAPDSVLSFEEGEFIDKVTLLNPYYDYVSPELVNLFITNTGGHPPSYLYRLINENYDPEDTNGCRMVVCSGRLSNTGASHVSVTCGYRRCPEPELPIPACSVTTYYMPKTASHVPITCGYRDVLRPKLPIPACLVAIFIIPHAHKINLPNFYDLLTLIQS
;
A
#
# COMPACT_ATOMS: atom_id res chain seq x y z
N MET A 1 -18.43 -8.13 -24.27
CA MET A 1 -17.47 -9.13 -24.80
C MET A 1 -17.47 -10.33 -23.90
N THR A 2 -17.64 -11.53 -24.45
CA THR A 2 -17.55 -12.78 -23.69
C THR A 2 -16.09 -13.21 -23.60
N ILE A 3 -15.54 -13.16 -22.39
CA ILE A 3 -14.26 -13.78 -22.06
C ILE A 3 -14.37 -15.28 -22.37
N SER A 4 -13.33 -15.87 -22.99
CA SER A 4 -13.28 -17.32 -23.24
C SER A 4 -13.48 -18.10 -21.94
N ARG A 5 -14.22 -19.22 -21.99
CA ARG A 5 -14.50 -20.05 -20.80
C ARG A 5 -13.21 -20.53 -20.12
N ASP A 6 -12.18 -20.86 -20.90
CA ASP A 6 -10.87 -21.27 -20.37
C ASP A 6 -10.18 -20.13 -19.59
N LEU A 7 -10.22 -18.92 -20.13
CA LEU A 7 -9.63 -17.75 -19.48
C LEU A 7 -10.37 -17.37 -18.18
N ASN A 8 -11.70 -17.46 -18.18
CA ASN A 8 -12.48 -17.28 -16.96
C ASN A 8 -12.14 -18.32 -15.89
N SER A 9 -11.90 -19.58 -16.27
CA SER A 9 -11.43 -20.62 -15.36
C SER A 9 -10.08 -20.26 -14.73
N LYS A 10 -9.13 -19.74 -15.52
CA LYS A 10 -7.83 -19.28 -15.01
C LYS A 10 -7.95 -18.09 -14.05
N ILE A 11 -8.81 -17.12 -14.37
CA ILE A 11 -9.10 -15.98 -13.48
C ILE A 11 -9.69 -16.47 -12.17
N GLU A 12 -10.71 -17.35 -12.21
CA GLU A 12 -11.32 -17.93 -11.00
C GLU A 12 -10.33 -18.77 -10.20
N SER A 13 -9.45 -19.52 -10.86
CA SER A 13 -8.38 -20.26 -10.20
C SER A 13 -7.45 -19.32 -9.43
N LEU A 14 -6.98 -18.22 -10.04
CA LEU A 14 -6.16 -17.25 -9.33
C LEU A 14 -6.91 -16.57 -8.18
N VAL A 15 -8.18 -16.17 -8.39
CA VAL A 15 -9.03 -15.60 -7.33
C VAL A 15 -9.16 -16.55 -6.13
N ASN A 16 -9.38 -17.84 -6.39
CA ASN A 16 -9.49 -18.84 -5.34
C ASN A 16 -8.14 -19.08 -4.62
N ARG A 17 -7.03 -19.08 -5.36
CA ARG A 17 -5.68 -19.17 -4.78
C ARG A 17 -5.37 -17.98 -3.87
N LEU A 18 -5.76 -16.77 -4.27
CA LEU A 18 -5.61 -15.55 -3.47
C LEU A 18 -6.49 -15.61 -2.21
N ARG A 19 -7.78 -15.93 -2.33
CA ARG A 19 -8.69 -16.08 -1.17
C ARG A 19 -8.19 -17.07 -0.13
N ARG A 20 -7.58 -18.17 -0.58
CA ARG A 20 -7.02 -19.23 0.28
C ARG A 20 -5.61 -18.93 0.78
N ARG A 21 -5.03 -17.75 0.45
CA ARG A 21 -3.65 -17.36 0.77
C ARG A 21 -2.61 -18.42 0.35
N GLN A 22 -2.82 -19.08 -0.78
CA GLN A 22 -1.87 -20.07 -1.31
C GLN A 22 -0.67 -19.42 -2.01
N VAL A 23 -0.90 -18.27 -2.65
CA VAL A 23 0.17 -17.44 -3.22
C VAL A 23 0.49 -16.35 -2.22
N VAL A 24 1.53 -16.58 -1.42
CA VAL A 24 2.03 -15.61 -0.43
C VAL A 24 3.26 -14.90 -0.98
N GLY A 25 3.31 -13.58 -0.77
CA GLY A 25 4.42 -12.74 -1.14
C GLY A 25 4.06 -11.74 -2.23
N SER A 26 4.45 -10.49 -2.02
CA SER A 26 4.14 -9.39 -2.92
C SER A 26 4.64 -9.61 -4.35
N LEU A 27 5.83 -10.20 -4.51
CA LEU A 27 6.44 -10.42 -5.82
C LEU A 27 5.77 -11.57 -6.58
N SER A 28 5.55 -12.71 -5.94
CA SER A 28 4.89 -13.87 -6.55
C SER A 28 3.46 -13.52 -6.97
N VAL A 29 2.72 -12.80 -6.11
CA VAL A 29 1.38 -12.29 -6.44
C VAL A 29 1.42 -11.31 -7.61
N SER A 30 2.41 -10.40 -7.65
CA SER A 30 2.56 -9.44 -8.76
C SER A 30 2.86 -10.13 -10.09
N LEU A 31 3.77 -11.10 -10.10
CA LEU A 31 4.13 -11.87 -11.29
C LEU A 31 2.95 -12.68 -11.83
N GLU A 32 2.26 -13.42 -10.97
CA GLU A 32 1.07 -14.19 -11.35
C GLU A 32 -0.05 -13.28 -11.90
N THR A 33 -0.23 -12.10 -11.30
CA THR A 33 -1.21 -11.10 -11.76
C THR A 33 -0.83 -10.54 -13.13
N ALA A 34 0.44 -10.15 -13.33
CA ALA A 34 0.92 -9.63 -14.61
C ALA A 34 0.82 -10.68 -15.74
N LEU A 35 1.20 -11.93 -15.45
CA LEU A 35 1.10 -13.05 -16.40
C LEU A 35 -0.36 -13.33 -16.79
N LEU A 36 -1.28 -13.31 -15.82
CA LEU A 36 -2.71 -13.47 -16.08
C LEU A 36 -3.24 -12.34 -16.96
N LEU A 37 -2.94 -11.07 -16.63
CA LEU A 37 -3.39 -9.92 -17.42
C LEU A 37 -2.85 -9.97 -18.85
N ARG A 38 -1.60 -10.42 -19.05
CA ARG A 38 -1.01 -10.60 -20.38
C ARG A 38 -1.79 -11.64 -21.19
N GLN A 39 -2.14 -12.77 -20.57
CA GLN A 39 -2.98 -13.79 -21.20
C GLN A 39 -4.38 -13.27 -21.53
N VAL A 40 -4.98 -12.46 -20.64
CA VAL A 40 -6.28 -11.84 -20.87
C VAL A 40 -6.22 -10.96 -22.11
N ILE A 41 -5.27 -10.02 -22.17
CA ILE A 41 -5.14 -9.07 -23.26
C ILE A 41 -4.85 -9.79 -24.59
N SER A 42 -3.95 -10.77 -24.59
CA SER A 42 -3.61 -11.56 -25.77
C SER A 42 -4.78 -12.39 -26.32
N ALA A 43 -5.63 -12.93 -25.45
CA ALA A 43 -6.76 -13.76 -25.86
C ALA A 43 -7.99 -12.95 -26.30
N THR A 44 -8.11 -11.70 -25.84
CA THR A 44 -9.27 -10.85 -26.16
C THR A 44 -9.08 -10.08 -27.44
N ARG A 45 -10.04 -10.20 -28.37
CA ARG A 45 -10.15 -9.29 -29.51
C ARG A 45 -10.96 -8.07 -29.10
N TRP A 46 -10.43 -6.88 -29.35
CA TRP A 46 -11.10 -5.62 -29.05
C TRP A 46 -10.93 -4.63 -30.19
N ASN A 47 -11.98 -3.85 -30.45
CA ASN A 47 -12.01 -2.84 -31.50
C ASN A 47 -11.93 -1.42 -30.91
N GLN A 48 -12.23 -1.28 -29.62
CA GLN A 48 -12.25 0.00 -28.92
C GLN A 48 -11.46 -0.11 -27.61
N VAL A 49 -10.55 0.85 -27.38
CA VAL A 49 -9.73 0.92 -26.16
C VAL A 49 -10.58 1.01 -24.90
N GLY A 50 -11.68 1.77 -24.94
CA GLY A 50 -12.59 1.90 -23.80
C GLY A 50 -13.17 0.54 -23.34
N THR A 51 -13.38 -0.40 -24.28
CA THR A 51 -13.85 -1.75 -23.93
C THR A 51 -12.76 -2.58 -23.28
N LEU A 52 -11.51 -2.47 -23.74
CA LEU A 52 -10.36 -3.12 -23.12
C LEU A 52 -10.11 -2.60 -21.70
N ILE A 53 -10.14 -1.29 -21.50
CA ILE A 53 -9.98 -0.66 -20.18
C ILE A 53 -11.06 -1.16 -19.22
N LYS A 54 -12.33 -1.22 -19.65
CA LYS A 54 -13.42 -1.76 -18.82
C LYS A 54 -13.18 -3.23 -18.45
N LEU A 55 -12.77 -4.06 -19.42
CA LEU A 55 -12.46 -5.46 -19.18
C LEU A 55 -11.34 -5.64 -18.14
N VAL A 56 -10.22 -4.94 -18.30
CA VAL A 56 -9.09 -5.01 -17.36
C VAL A 56 -9.49 -4.48 -15.98
N LYS A 57 -10.29 -3.41 -15.91
CA LYS A 57 -10.86 -2.92 -14.64
C LYS A 57 -11.75 -3.96 -13.96
N ASP A 58 -12.60 -4.67 -14.69
CA ASP A 58 -13.48 -5.68 -14.11
C ASP A 58 -12.74 -6.92 -13.63
N VAL A 59 -11.75 -7.40 -14.40
CA VAL A 59 -10.85 -8.47 -13.96
C VAL A 59 -10.06 -8.03 -12.72
N GLY A 60 -9.50 -6.81 -12.75
CA GLY A 60 -8.77 -6.22 -11.64
C GLY A 60 -9.60 -6.09 -10.38
N ARG A 61 -10.85 -5.63 -10.48
CA ARG A 61 -11.79 -5.57 -9.34
C ARG A 61 -12.02 -6.94 -8.72
N ARG A 62 -12.21 -7.99 -9.52
CA ARG A 62 -12.39 -9.36 -9.01
C ARG A 62 -11.15 -9.86 -8.25
N LEU A 63 -9.95 -9.55 -8.74
CA LEU A 63 -8.69 -9.91 -8.08
C LEU A 63 -8.47 -9.12 -6.80
N ILE A 64 -8.71 -7.81 -6.81
CA ILE A 64 -8.57 -6.95 -5.61
C ILE A 64 -9.57 -7.35 -4.53
N LEU A 65 -10.82 -7.65 -4.91
CA LEU A 65 -11.84 -8.12 -3.96
C LEU A 65 -11.52 -9.51 -3.39
N ALA A 66 -10.68 -10.30 -4.04
CA ALA A 66 -10.24 -11.60 -3.53
C ALA A 66 -9.35 -11.46 -2.30
N GLN A 67 -8.44 -10.47 -2.30
CA GLN A 67 -7.55 -10.15 -1.18
C GLN A 67 -7.27 -8.63 -1.17
N PRO A 68 -8.13 -7.82 -0.53
CA PRO A 68 -8.04 -6.36 -0.60
C PRO A 68 -6.79 -5.79 0.07
N ARG A 69 -6.22 -6.54 1.02
CA ARG A 69 -5.05 -6.13 1.79
C ARG A 69 -3.72 -6.36 1.05
N GLU A 70 -3.72 -7.16 -0.02
CA GLU A 70 -2.55 -7.30 -0.90
C GLU A 70 -2.58 -6.22 -1.99
N LEU A 71 -2.02 -5.06 -1.67
CA LEU A 71 -2.04 -3.89 -2.54
C LEU A 71 -1.28 -4.11 -3.87
N ALA A 72 -0.32 -5.04 -3.88
CA ALA A 72 0.49 -5.35 -5.05
C ALA A 72 -0.34 -5.79 -6.27
N VAL A 73 -1.43 -6.54 -6.06
CA VAL A 73 -2.37 -6.94 -7.14
C VAL A 73 -2.96 -5.69 -7.80
N GLY A 74 -3.52 -4.78 -6.99
CA GLY A 74 -4.15 -3.57 -7.49
C GLY A 74 -3.16 -2.63 -8.15
N ASN A 75 -1.93 -2.57 -7.64
CA ASN A 75 -0.86 -1.77 -8.22
C ASN A 75 -0.50 -2.26 -9.63
N ILE A 76 -0.29 -3.56 -9.82
CA ILE A 76 -0.02 -4.12 -11.16
C ILE A 76 -1.18 -3.85 -12.12
N VAL A 77 -2.43 -4.02 -11.69
CA VAL A 77 -3.61 -3.71 -12.53
C VAL A 77 -3.59 -2.23 -12.97
N ARG A 78 -3.37 -1.29 -12.05
CA ARG A 78 -3.33 0.15 -12.35
C ARG A 78 -2.17 0.50 -13.28
N ARG A 79 -1.01 -0.14 -13.10
CA ARG A 79 0.15 0.05 -13.98
C ARG A 79 -0.15 -0.42 -15.40
N VAL A 80 -0.80 -1.57 -15.56
CA VAL A 80 -1.25 -2.07 -16.87
C VAL A 80 -2.29 -1.14 -17.50
N LEU A 81 -3.22 -0.60 -16.71
CA LEU A 81 -4.20 0.38 -17.21
C LEU A 81 -3.55 1.69 -17.66
N ARG A 82 -2.50 2.15 -16.98
CA ARG A 82 -1.72 3.31 -17.40
C ARG A 82 -0.97 3.04 -18.71
N LEU A 83 -0.28 1.89 -18.80
CA LEU A 83 0.40 1.44 -20.01
C LEU A 83 -0.54 1.43 -21.23
N ILE A 84 -1.74 0.86 -21.10
CA ILE A 84 -2.73 0.84 -22.20
C ILE A 84 -3.10 2.27 -22.65
N ARG A 85 -3.25 3.21 -21.71
CA ARG A 85 -3.54 4.61 -22.03
C ARG A 85 -2.36 5.30 -22.69
N ASP A 86 -1.14 5.04 -22.26
CA ASP A 86 0.05 5.70 -22.78
C ASP A 86 0.37 5.24 -24.21
N VAL A 87 0.23 3.94 -24.52
CA VAL A 87 0.33 3.43 -25.90
C VAL A 87 -0.72 4.09 -26.80
N TYR A 88 -1.96 4.19 -26.33
CA TYR A 88 -3.01 4.83 -27.12
C TYR A 88 -2.79 6.33 -27.33
N LYS A 89 -2.36 7.06 -26.29
CA LYS A 89 -2.02 8.49 -26.40
C LYS A 89 -0.89 8.72 -27.38
N ALA A 90 0.12 7.84 -27.43
CA ALA A 90 1.20 7.92 -28.39
C ALA A 90 0.69 7.80 -29.83
N GLU A 91 -0.18 6.83 -30.12
CA GLU A 91 -0.77 6.63 -31.46
C GLU A 91 -1.67 7.80 -31.90
N VAL A 92 -2.48 8.33 -30.98
CA VAL A 92 -3.34 9.49 -31.26
C VAL A 92 -2.49 10.75 -31.45
N GLY A 93 -1.44 10.94 -30.65
CA GLY A 93 -0.49 12.05 -30.77
C GLY A 93 0.22 12.08 -32.12
N ILE A 94 0.60 10.90 -32.64
CA ILE A 94 1.19 10.72 -33.99
C ILE A 94 0.18 11.06 -35.09
N SER A 95 -1.11 10.78 -34.89
CA SER A 95 -2.16 11.10 -35.86
C SER A 95 -2.41 12.61 -35.97
N THR A 96 -2.30 13.36 -34.87
CA THR A 96 -2.43 14.83 -34.87
C THR A 96 -1.27 15.58 -35.51
N THR A 97 -0.05 15.02 -35.53
CA THR A 97 1.09 15.66 -36.23
C THR A 97 0.95 15.65 -37.76
N ASN A 98 0.05 14.83 -38.31
CA ASN A 98 -0.25 14.79 -39.74
C ASN A 98 -1.43 15.70 -40.13
N VAL A 99 -2.01 16.44 -39.18
CA VAL A 99 -2.98 17.50 -39.45
C VAL A 99 -2.24 18.83 -39.34
N THR A 100 -1.65 19.28 -40.46
CA THR A 100 -1.24 20.68 -40.62
C THR A 100 -2.49 21.56 -40.58
N ILE A 101 -2.88 21.98 -39.37
CA ILE A 101 -3.81 23.09 -39.20
C ILE A 101 -3.04 24.34 -39.62
N THR A 102 -3.31 24.85 -40.82
CA THR A 102 -2.90 26.18 -41.24
C THR A 102 -3.62 27.20 -40.36
N VAL A 103 -3.01 27.58 -39.24
CA VAL A 103 -3.43 28.74 -38.47
C VAL A 103 -2.65 29.94 -38.99
N THR A 104 -3.34 30.84 -39.69
CA THR A 104 -2.84 32.17 -40.03
C THR A 104 -2.77 33.03 -38.79
N ASP A 105 -1.54 33.33 -38.40
CA ASP A 105 -0.95 34.55 -37.81
C ASP A 105 -1.66 35.34 -36.68
N GLY A 106 -0.85 35.72 -35.69
CA GLY A 106 -1.20 36.57 -34.56
C GLY A 106 -0.33 36.29 -33.33
N GLY A 107 0.94 36.73 -33.35
CA GLY A 107 1.92 36.42 -32.30
C GLY A 107 1.78 37.21 -30.98
N VAL A 108 2.38 36.66 -29.91
CA VAL A 108 3.06 37.35 -28.78
C VAL A 108 4.06 36.39 -28.12
N ASP A 109 5.27 36.89 -27.83
CA ASP A 109 6.38 36.25 -27.13
C ASP A 109 6.13 35.94 -25.63
N GLY A 110 6.80 34.92 -25.06
CA GLY A 110 7.16 34.92 -23.63
C GLY A 110 7.09 33.60 -22.82
N VAL A 111 8.24 32.93 -22.71
CA VAL A 111 8.84 32.18 -21.58
C VAL A 111 7.99 31.78 -20.35
N GLY A 112 8.05 30.49 -19.98
CA GLY A 112 7.97 30.04 -18.58
C GLY A 112 6.94 28.94 -18.31
N GLY A 113 7.40 27.71 -18.07
CA GLY A 113 6.55 26.61 -17.62
C GLY A 113 6.14 26.77 -16.16
N ASP A 114 4.85 26.58 -15.87
CA ASP A 114 4.39 26.11 -14.57
C ASP A 114 2.99 25.50 -14.63
N SER A 115 2.72 24.58 -13.70
CA SER A 115 1.56 23.68 -13.67
C SER A 115 0.26 24.36 -13.22
N GLY A 116 -0.18 25.38 -13.95
CA GLY A 116 -1.35 26.21 -13.61
C GLY A 116 -2.36 26.48 -14.74
N SER A 117 -2.19 25.90 -15.93
CA SER A 117 -3.00 26.23 -17.12
C SER A 117 -3.90 25.09 -17.61
N ASN A 118 -4.83 24.61 -16.77
CA ASN A 118 -5.94 23.75 -17.19
C ASN A 118 -7.31 24.41 -17.00
N PHE A 119 -7.42 25.71 -17.28
CA PHE A 119 -8.71 26.43 -17.26
C PHE A 119 -9.29 26.72 -18.65
N PHE A 120 -8.59 26.33 -19.72
CA PHE A 120 -9.10 26.36 -21.10
C PHE A 120 -8.81 25.01 -21.78
N SER A 121 -9.65 24.02 -21.49
CA SER A 121 -9.81 22.84 -22.34
C SER A 121 -11.26 22.40 -22.26
N SER A 122 -12.09 23.20 -22.93
CA SER A 122 -13.40 22.81 -23.41
C SER A 122 -13.29 21.49 -24.19
N SER A 123 -13.97 20.46 -23.66
CA SER A 123 -14.59 19.38 -24.43
C SER A 123 -13.71 18.43 -25.25
N SER A 124 -12.54 17.99 -24.73
CA SER A 124 -11.77 16.90 -25.36
C SER A 124 -12.04 15.51 -24.77
N ALA A 125 -12.69 15.40 -23.60
CA ALA A 125 -12.97 14.12 -22.95
C ALA A 125 -13.88 13.19 -23.77
N SER A 126 -14.62 13.73 -24.73
CA SER A 126 -15.53 12.98 -25.61
C SER A 126 -14.91 12.52 -26.93
N MET A 127 -13.64 12.85 -27.24
CA MET A 127 -12.97 12.45 -28.49
C MET A 127 -12.03 11.23 -28.37
N ILE A 128 -12.09 10.50 -27.25
CA ILE A 128 -11.31 9.25 -27.06
C ILE A 128 -12.02 8.01 -27.66
N ASN A 129 -13.27 8.14 -28.09
CA ASN A 129 -14.12 6.98 -28.45
C ASN A 129 -14.14 6.59 -29.94
N LEU A 130 -13.31 7.16 -30.81
CA LEU A 130 -13.59 7.10 -32.26
C LEU A 130 -12.39 6.90 -33.20
N LEU A 131 -11.33 6.23 -32.76
CA LEU A 131 -10.28 5.77 -33.68
C LEU A 131 -10.12 4.25 -33.60
N ASP A 132 -10.23 3.60 -34.76
CA ASP A 132 -10.00 2.17 -34.94
C ASP A 132 -8.56 1.83 -34.58
N VAL A 133 -8.42 0.89 -33.66
CA VAL A 133 -7.13 0.42 -33.16
C VAL A 133 -6.56 -0.57 -34.17
N THR A 134 -5.30 -0.37 -34.55
CA THR A 134 -4.60 -1.26 -35.47
C THR A 134 -4.08 -2.51 -34.73
N SER A 135 -3.80 -3.59 -35.47
CA SER A 135 -3.14 -4.77 -34.91
C SER A 135 -1.75 -4.47 -34.31
N GLU A 136 -1.15 -3.33 -34.66
CA GLU A 136 0.16 -2.89 -34.19
C GLU A 136 0.12 -2.49 -32.71
N SER A 137 -0.95 -1.82 -32.26
CA SER A 137 -1.15 -1.42 -30.85
C SER A 137 -1.12 -2.62 -29.90
N MET A 138 -1.64 -3.76 -30.34
CA MET A 138 -1.66 -5.00 -29.57
C MET A 138 -0.26 -5.58 -29.36
N SER A 139 0.59 -5.55 -30.39
CA SER A 139 1.98 -6.01 -30.25
C SER A 139 2.78 -5.11 -29.31
N LEU A 140 2.56 -3.80 -29.35
CA LEU A 140 3.19 -2.84 -28.44
C LEU A 140 2.78 -3.10 -26.98
N ILE A 141 1.47 -3.20 -26.71
CA ILE A 141 0.98 -3.48 -25.35
C ILE A 141 1.58 -4.79 -24.80
N ILE A 142 1.62 -5.85 -25.59
CA ILE A 142 2.18 -7.14 -25.15
C ILE A 142 3.70 -7.02 -24.89
N SER A 143 4.44 -6.27 -25.71
CA SER A 143 5.86 -6.00 -25.51
C SER A 143 6.11 -5.26 -24.20
N GLU A 144 5.39 -4.16 -23.97
CA GLU A 144 5.50 -3.36 -22.74
C GLU A 144 5.13 -4.15 -21.48
N MET A 145 4.12 -5.04 -21.57
CA MET A 145 3.79 -5.95 -20.48
C MET A 145 4.91 -6.94 -20.17
N GLN A 146 5.64 -7.40 -21.21
CA GLN A 146 6.79 -8.27 -21.02
C GLN A 146 7.95 -7.53 -20.36
N GLU A 147 8.10 -6.23 -20.62
CA GLU A 147 9.06 -5.38 -19.92
C GLU A 147 8.72 -5.26 -18.43
N ILE A 148 7.46 -5.03 -18.07
CA ILE A 148 7.03 -5.02 -16.65
C ILE A 148 7.35 -6.35 -15.97
N ILE A 149 7.12 -7.49 -16.63
CA ILE A 149 7.44 -8.81 -16.06
C ILE A 149 8.96 -8.95 -15.85
N SER A 150 9.75 -8.56 -16.86
CA SER A 150 11.22 -8.62 -16.81
C SER A 150 11.80 -7.70 -15.72
N GLU A 151 11.17 -6.54 -15.49
CA GLU A 151 11.51 -5.64 -14.39
C GLU A 151 11.22 -6.26 -13.03
N LEU A 152 10.05 -6.90 -12.86
CA LEU A 152 9.68 -7.58 -11.61
C LEU A 152 10.66 -8.71 -11.28
N GLU A 153 11.05 -9.51 -12.27
CA GLU A 153 12.02 -10.60 -12.10
C GLU A 153 13.41 -10.09 -11.67
N ASN A 154 13.86 -8.97 -12.24
CA ASN A 154 15.18 -8.39 -11.96
C ASN A 154 15.22 -7.42 -10.77
N MET A 155 14.07 -7.15 -10.12
CA MET A 155 13.97 -6.15 -9.05
C MET A 155 14.95 -6.37 -7.89
N TYR A 156 15.21 -7.63 -7.50
CA TYR A 156 16.16 -7.90 -6.40
C TYR A 156 17.59 -7.51 -6.77
N ASN A 157 18.02 -7.75 -8.01
CA ASN A 157 19.36 -7.41 -8.50
C ASN A 157 19.55 -5.89 -8.53
N ASN A 158 18.59 -5.17 -9.12
CA ASN A 158 18.65 -3.71 -9.24
C ASN A 158 18.74 -3.00 -7.88
N ILE A 159 18.04 -3.54 -6.86
CA ILE A 159 18.12 -3.01 -5.50
C ILE A 159 19.45 -3.40 -4.83
N ALA A 160 19.93 -4.63 -5.03
CA ALA A 160 21.16 -5.12 -4.42
C ALA A 160 22.42 -4.42 -4.94
N ASP A 161 22.43 -3.99 -6.20
CA ASP A 161 23.57 -3.25 -6.78
C ASP A 161 23.80 -1.92 -6.05
N GLN A 162 22.75 -1.30 -5.51
CA GLN A 162 22.80 -0.07 -4.71
C GLN A 162 23.31 -0.28 -3.27
N ALA A 163 23.51 -1.53 -2.84
CA ALA A 163 23.94 -1.83 -1.47
C ALA A 163 25.33 -1.28 -1.14
N MET A 164 26.19 -1.19 -2.15
CA MET A 164 27.57 -0.71 -2.01
C MET A 164 27.67 0.78 -1.67
N GLU A 165 26.67 1.57 -2.04
CA GLU A 165 26.64 3.01 -1.76
C GLU A 165 26.16 3.29 -0.32
N ASN A 166 25.31 2.41 0.22
CA ASN A 166 24.61 2.63 1.48
C ASN A 166 25.28 1.97 2.70
N ILE A 167 25.96 0.83 2.52
CA ILE A 167 26.53 0.03 3.63
C ILE A 167 28.04 0.16 3.66
N HIS A 168 28.61 0.74 4.72
CA HIS A 168 30.07 0.82 4.90
C HIS A 168 30.62 -0.30 5.81
N SER A 169 31.94 -0.45 5.83
CA SER A 169 32.60 -1.45 6.68
C SER A 169 32.49 -1.10 8.16
N ASN A 170 32.38 -2.13 9.01
CA ASN A 170 32.25 -2.02 10.47
C ASN A 170 31.02 -1.23 10.95
N GLU A 171 29.98 -1.16 10.13
CA GLU A 171 28.69 -0.60 10.55
C GLU A 171 27.85 -1.64 11.28
N ILE A 172 27.05 -1.17 12.24
CA ILE A 172 26.04 -1.97 12.91
C ILE A 172 24.68 -1.61 12.30
N ILE A 173 24.12 -2.56 11.55
CA ILE A 173 22.83 -2.41 10.87
C ILE A 173 21.77 -3.15 11.65
N MET A 174 20.61 -2.53 11.86
CA MET A 174 19.46 -3.20 12.45
C MET A 174 18.40 -3.51 11.40
N THR A 175 17.80 -4.70 11.47
CA THR A 175 16.71 -5.15 10.61
C THR A 175 15.63 -5.84 11.44
N ILE A 176 14.42 -5.93 10.91
CA ILE A 176 13.27 -6.59 11.57
C ILE A 176 12.67 -7.66 10.66
N GLY A 177 12.38 -8.81 11.25
CA GLY A 177 11.68 -9.92 10.60
C GLY A 177 12.47 -10.50 9.44
N LYS A 178 11.74 -10.99 8.43
CA LYS A 178 12.35 -11.52 7.20
C LYS A 178 11.85 -10.77 5.97
N SER A 179 12.76 -10.12 5.27
CA SER A 179 12.50 -9.53 3.97
C SER A 179 13.53 -10.03 2.95
N ARG A 180 13.04 -10.70 1.89
CA ARG A 180 13.91 -11.23 0.82
C ARG A 180 14.71 -10.12 0.12
N THR A 181 14.12 -8.93 -0.03
CA THR A 181 14.81 -7.78 -0.62
C THR A 181 16.00 -7.35 0.25
N VAL A 182 15.78 -7.21 1.56
CA VAL A 182 16.82 -6.78 2.51
C VAL A 182 17.89 -7.86 2.66
N GLU A 183 17.49 -9.13 2.73
CA GLU A 183 18.43 -10.25 2.78
C GLU A 183 19.37 -10.26 1.58
N TYR A 184 18.83 -10.11 0.36
CA TYR A 184 19.62 -10.09 -0.86
C TYR A 184 20.52 -8.84 -0.96
N PHE A 185 20.02 -7.69 -0.47
CA PHE A 185 20.76 -6.44 -0.36
C PHE A 185 21.98 -6.57 0.57
N LEU A 186 21.79 -7.12 1.78
CA LEU A 186 22.86 -7.35 2.75
C LEU A 186 23.88 -8.38 2.26
N LYS A 187 23.42 -9.50 1.67
CA LYS A 187 24.31 -10.53 1.11
C LYS A 187 25.19 -10.00 -0.02
N THR A 188 24.67 -9.08 -0.82
CA THR A 188 25.43 -8.48 -1.93
C THR A 188 26.49 -7.51 -1.40
N ALA A 189 26.18 -6.71 -0.39
CA ALA A 189 27.16 -5.86 0.29
C ALA A 189 28.27 -6.67 1.00
N ALA A 190 27.91 -7.81 1.60
CA ALA A 190 28.83 -8.66 2.35
C ALA A 190 29.97 -9.24 1.50
N LYS A 191 29.77 -9.37 0.17
CA LYS A 191 30.82 -9.83 -0.76
C LYS A 191 32.05 -8.91 -0.77
N LYS A 192 31.87 -7.61 -0.50
CA LYS A 192 32.93 -6.60 -0.59
C LYS A 192 33.27 -5.96 0.76
N ARG A 193 32.34 -5.90 1.71
CA ARG A 193 32.50 -5.20 3.00
C ARG A 193 32.10 -6.12 4.16
N LYS A 194 32.79 -6.00 5.28
CA LYS A 194 32.45 -6.68 6.53
C LYS A 194 31.71 -5.71 7.45
N PHE A 195 30.57 -6.11 7.98
CA PHE A 195 29.71 -5.33 8.86
C PHE A 195 28.90 -6.29 9.74
N SER A 196 28.28 -5.78 10.80
CA SER A 196 27.48 -6.57 11.73
C SER A 196 25.99 -6.22 11.58
N VAL A 197 25.13 -7.22 11.69
CA VAL A 197 23.67 -7.07 11.54
C VAL A 197 22.96 -7.57 12.78
N ILE A 198 22.09 -6.74 13.32
CA ILE A 198 21.19 -7.06 14.42
C ILE A 198 19.81 -7.32 13.83
N VAL A 199 19.27 -8.51 14.07
CA VAL A 199 17.97 -8.96 13.53
C VAL A 199 16.98 -9.08 14.68
N ALA A 200 15.91 -8.30 14.64
CA ALA A 200 14.77 -8.47 15.54
C ALA A 200 13.88 -9.61 15.04
N GLU A 201 13.53 -10.54 15.93
CA GLU A 201 12.87 -11.80 15.59
C GLU A 201 11.42 -11.67 15.09
N THR A 202 10.71 -10.58 15.44
CA THR A 202 9.29 -10.37 15.11
C THR A 202 8.38 -11.44 15.71
N SER A 203 8.31 -11.45 17.04
CA SER A 203 7.30 -12.17 17.81
C SER A 203 5.91 -11.68 17.40
N PRO A 204 4.94 -12.56 17.11
CA PRO A 204 4.88 -14.00 17.42
C PRO A 204 5.31 -14.95 16.29
N THR A 205 5.71 -14.44 15.11
CA THR A 205 6.00 -15.27 13.93
C THR A 205 7.44 -15.79 13.86
N TYR A 206 8.37 -15.14 14.56
CA TYR A 206 9.80 -15.49 14.66
C TYR A 206 10.51 -15.64 13.30
N LEU A 207 10.01 -14.96 12.26
CA LEU A 207 10.59 -15.02 10.90
C LEU A 207 12.04 -14.51 10.86
N GLY A 208 12.44 -13.64 11.79
CA GLY A 208 13.80 -13.11 11.87
C GLY A 208 14.86 -14.18 12.13
N HIS A 209 14.52 -15.31 12.77
CA HIS A 209 15.47 -16.41 12.99
C HIS A 209 15.94 -17.04 11.67
N GLU A 210 15.02 -17.21 10.72
CA GLU A 210 15.34 -17.72 9.40
C GLU A 210 16.24 -16.76 8.62
N MET A 211 15.98 -15.44 8.72
CA MET A 211 16.82 -14.41 8.10
C MET A 211 18.22 -14.40 8.71
N ALA A 212 18.35 -14.48 10.04
CA ALA A 212 19.63 -14.50 10.72
C ALA A 212 20.47 -15.72 10.33
N LEU A 213 19.86 -16.91 10.26
CA LEU A 213 20.52 -18.13 9.79
C LEU A 213 21.04 -17.97 8.36
N SER A 214 20.22 -17.41 7.47
CA SER A 214 20.56 -17.18 6.07
C SER A 214 21.70 -16.16 5.87
N LEU A 215 21.76 -15.13 6.73
CA LEU A 215 22.83 -14.13 6.72
C LEU A 215 24.13 -14.68 7.34
N SER A 216 24.03 -15.49 8.40
CA SER A 216 25.15 -16.18 9.03
C SER A 216 25.85 -17.12 8.06
N GLN A 217 25.08 -17.88 7.26
CA GLN A 217 25.59 -18.72 6.17
C GLN A 217 26.37 -17.93 5.10
N ALA A 218 26.04 -16.65 4.91
CA ALA A 218 26.75 -15.76 4.00
C ALA A 218 28.01 -15.12 4.62
N GLY A 219 28.34 -15.45 5.88
CA GLY A 219 29.52 -14.93 6.58
C GLY A 219 29.35 -13.55 7.19
N ILE A 220 28.10 -13.11 7.40
CA ILE A 220 27.79 -11.83 8.07
C ILE A 220 27.69 -12.08 9.58
N ASP A 221 28.34 -11.22 10.37
CA ASP A 221 28.21 -11.24 11.82
C ASP A 221 26.78 -10.84 12.21
N THR A 222 26.01 -11.80 12.71
CA THR A 222 24.56 -11.67 12.88
C THR A 222 24.18 -11.93 14.33
N THR A 223 23.46 -11.00 14.94
CA THR A 223 22.95 -11.11 16.30
C THR A 223 21.43 -11.08 16.27
N VAL A 224 20.78 -12.10 16.84
CA VAL A 224 19.33 -12.11 17.01
C VAL A 224 18.95 -11.46 18.33
N ILE A 225 17.95 -10.59 18.31
CA ILE A 225 17.39 -9.96 19.51
C ILE A 225 15.88 -10.16 19.56
N SER A 226 15.35 -10.12 20.79
CA SER A 226 13.90 -10.03 20.98
C SER A 226 13.40 -8.61 20.73
N ASP A 227 12.14 -8.48 20.33
CA ASP A 227 11.54 -7.18 19.98
C ASP A 227 11.52 -6.20 21.17
N SER A 228 11.46 -6.72 22.40
CA SER A 228 11.54 -5.90 23.62
C SER A 228 12.92 -5.24 23.80
N ALA A 229 13.98 -5.81 23.22
CA ALA A 229 15.35 -5.29 23.34
C ALA A 229 15.68 -4.24 22.27
N ILE A 230 14.78 -3.97 21.32
CA ILE A 230 14.98 -3.02 20.21
C ILE A 230 15.46 -1.67 20.73
N PHE A 231 14.76 -1.09 21.71
CA PHE A 231 15.06 0.24 22.23
C PHE A 231 16.41 0.29 22.97
N ALA A 232 16.77 -0.76 23.71
CA ALA A 232 18.02 -0.82 24.46
C ALA A 232 19.24 -0.89 23.52
N VAL A 233 19.14 -1.65 22.44
CA VAL A 233 20.23 -1.87 21.49
C VAL A 233 20.36 -0.71 20.49
N MET A 234 19.29 0.04 20.25
CA MET A 234 19.24 1.14 19.27
C MET A 234 20.36 2.18 19.45
N SER A 235 20.80 2.43 20.69
CA SER A 235 21.91 3.34 21.01
C SER A 235 23.24 3.04 20.31
N ARG A 236 23.44 1.78 19.85
CA ARG A 236 24.66 1.33 19.17
C ARG A 236 24.48 1.14 17.67
N VAL A 237 23.25 1.20 17.18
CA VAL A 237 22.92 0.96 15.77
C VAL A 237 23.27 2.21 14.97
N ASN A 238 23.93 2.03 13.83
CA ASN A 238 24.26 3.13 12.94
C ASN A 238 23.13 3.43 11.94
N LYS A 239 22.50 2.37 11.41
CA LYS A 239 21.41 2.48 10.42
C LYS A 239 20.37 1.38 10.63
N VAL A 240 19.11 1.71 10.37
CA VAL A 240 18.03 0.72 10.30
C VAL A 240 17.71 0.46 8.84
N ILE A 241 17.73 -0.81 8.42
CA ILE A 241 17.30 -1.23 7.08
C ILE A 241 16.10 -2.16 7.22
N MET A 242 15.00 -1.80 6.58
CA MET A 242 13.74 -2.53 6.69
C MET A 242 13.04 -2.68 5.34
N GLY A 243 12.12 -3.63 5.25
CA GLY A 243 11.23 -3.78 4.10
C GLY A 243 9.95 -2.96 4.25
N THR A 244 9.19 -2.79 3.15
CA THR A 244 7.92 -2.06 3.13
C THR A 244 6.69 -2.83 3.58
N HIS A 245 6.71 -4.17 3.55
CA HIS A 245 5.63 -4.95 4.16
C HIS A 245 5.90 -4.93 5.66
N ALA A 246 5.49 -3.83 6.30
CA ALA A 246 5.69 -3.58 7.71
C ALA A 246 4.95 -4.66 8.51
N VAL A 247 5.73 -5.61 9.03
CA VAL A 247 5.24 -6.64 9.95
C VAL A 247 5.07 -5.99 11.32
N SER A 248 4.21 -6.56 12.17
CA SER A 248 4.05 -6.16 13.57
C SER A 248 5.37 -5.78 14.25
N GLY A 249 5.47 -4.58 14.83
CA GLY A 249 6.66 -4.12 15.54
C GLY A 249 7.59 -3.24 14.70
N THR A 250 7.33 -3.11 13.40
CA THR A 250 8.10 -2.21 12.53
C THR A 250 7.96 -0.74 12.97
N GLN A 251 6.77 -0.32 13.42
CA GLN A 251 6.56 1.03 13.94
C GLN A 251 7.37 1.28 15.22
N THR A 252 7.55 0.26 16.06
CA THR A 252 8.38 0.34 17.27
C THR A 252 9.85 0.56 16.92
N VAL A 253 10.37 -0.15 15.92
CA VAL A 253 11.74 0.07 15.41
C VAL A 253 11.89 1.49 14.87
N ALA A 254 10.94 1.94 14.05
CA ALA A 254 10.99 3.27 13.44
C ALA A 254 10.92 4.41 14.47
N THR A 255 10.07 4.25 15.50
CA THR A 255 9.94 5.21 16.60
C THR A 255 11.20 5.24 17.48
N ALA A 256 11.77 4.07 17.80
CA ALA A 256 13.02 3.97 18.53
C ALA A 256 14.18 4.59 17.73
N ALA A 257 14.24 4.33 16.42
CA ALA A 257 15.24 4.89 15.53
C ALA A 257 15.15 6.42 15.48
N LYS A 258 13.93 6.96 15.41
CA LYS A 258 13.69 8.41 15.47
C LYS A 258 14.18 9.02 16.78
N HIS A 259 13.90 8.37 17.92
CA HIS A 259 14.37 8.83 19.24
C HIS A 259 15.90 8.89 19.32
N HIS A 260 16.59 7.88 18.75
CA HIS A 260 18.05 7.83 18.71
C HIS A 260 18.67 8.57 17.51
N SER A 261 17.87 9.26 16.70
CA SER A 261 18.30 9.94 15.47
C SER A 261 19.08 9.04 14.49
N THR A 262 18.79 7.73 14.49
CA THR A 262 19.37 6.79 13.54
C THR A 262 18.56 6.80 12.25
N PRO A 263 19.18 6.90 11.07
CA PRO A 263 18.47 6.93 9.80
C PRO A 263 17.77 5.59 9.51
N VAL A 264 16.51 5.67 9.11
CA VAL A 264 15.68 4.54 8.66
C VAL A 264 15.66 4.50 7.13
N VAL A 265 16.18 3.40 6.59
CA VAL A 265 16.25 3.11 5.16
C VAL A 265 15.29 1.98 4.82
N VAL A 266 14.43 2.20 3.84
CA VAL A 266 13.40 1.25 3.43
C VAL A 266 13.71 0.71 2.03
N CYS A 267 13.93 -0.59 1.91
CA CYS A 267 14.14 -1.26 0.62
C CYS A 267 12.81 -1.75 0.05
N THR A 268 12.42 -1.27 -1.14
CA THR A 268 11.14 -1.62 -1.76
C THR A 268 11.17 -1.58 -3.28
N GLY A 269 10.45 -2.48 -3.94
CA GLY A 269 10.18 -2.35 -5.37
C GLY A 269 9.08 -1.31 -5.63
N LEU A 270 9.10 -0.68 -6.81
CA LEU A 270 8.05 0.25 -7.24
C LEU A 270 6.65 -0.39 -7.30
N TYR A 271 6.56 -1.69 -7.59
CA TYR A 271 5.27 -2.39 -7.66
C TYR A 271 4.51 -2.45 -6.31
N LYS A 272 5.20 -2.25 -5.19
CA LYS A 272 4.57 -2.19 -3.85
C LYS A 272 3.97 -0.83 -3.54
N LEU A 273 4.44 0.21 -4.20
CA LEU A 273 4.00 1.57 -3.96
C LEU A 273 2.59 1.76 -4.55
N SER A 274 1.64 2.11 -3.69
CA SER A 274 0.23 2.23 -4.04
C SER A 274 -0.22 3.68 -3.99
N PRO A 275 -1.07 4.15 -4.91
CA PRO A 275 -1.67 5.48 -4.84
C PRO A 275 -2.81 5.58 -3.80
N LEU A 276 -3.16 4.48 -3.13
CA LEU A 276 -4.22 4.47 -2.13
C LEU A 276 -3.74 5.15 -0.85
N TYR A 277 -4.44 6.22 -0.46
CA TYR A 277 -4.14 6.93 0.77
C TYR A 277 -4.77 6.22 1.98
N PRO A 278 -4.03 6.04 3.09
CA PRO A 278 -4.59 5.46 4.30
C PRO A 278 -5.44 6.51 5.04
N TYR A 279 -6.75 6.49 4.80
CA TYR A 279 -7.69 7.34 5.55
C TYR A 279 -7.92 6.85 6.98
N ASP A 280 -7.69 5.55 7.21
CA ASP A 280 -7.87 4.88 8.48
C ASP A 280 -6.67 3.94 8.67
N GLU A 281 -5.93 4.14 9.76
CA GLU A 281 -4.68 3.43 10.04
C GLU A 281 -4.95 1.94 10.31
N ASP A 282 -6.03 1.66 11.04
CA ASP A 282 -6.43 0.30 11.42
C ASP A 282 -6.98 -0.53 10.25
N SER A 283 -7.45 0.13 9.18
CA SER A 283 -8.02 -0.54 8.01
C SER A 283 -7.01 -1.42 7.26
N PHE A 284 -5.70 -1.15 7.39
CA PHE A 284 -4.65 -1.93 6.73
C PHE A 284 -4.14 -3.11 7.56
N ASN A 285 -4.49 -3.17 8.86
CA ASN A 285 -4.00 -4.21 9.74
C ASN A 285 -4.75 -5.53 9.50
N ASP A 286 -3.98 -6.58 9.19
CA ASP A 286 -4.47 -7.94 9.10
C ASP A 286 -4.48 -8.60 10.48
N LEU A 287 -5.65 -9.00 10.97
CA LEU A 287 -5.72 -9.90 12.11
C LEU A 287 -5.56 -11.34 11.62
N VAL A 288 -4.53 -12.02 12.14
CA VAL A 288 -4.28 -13.45 11.94
C VAL A 288 -4.84 -14.22 13.14
N ALA A 289 -4.97 -15.54 13.00
CA ALA A 289 -5.36 -16.40 14.11
C ALA A 289 -4.45 -16.17 15.33
N PRO A 290 -5.00 -16.09 16.55
CA PRO A 290 -4.23 -15.81 17.77
C PRO A 290 -3.39 -17.00 18.26
N ASP A 291 -3.44 -18.13 17.56
CA ASP A 291 -2.71 -19.37 17.89
C ASP A 291 -1.19 -19.16 18.04
N SER A 292 -0.61 -18.25 17.26
CA SER A 292 0.82 -17.92 17.39
C SER A 292 1.15 -17.14 18.66
N VAL A 293 0.17 -16.47 19.27
CA VAL A 293 0.35 -15.68 20.50
C VAL A 293 0.10 -16.54 21.73
N LEU A 294 -1.00 -17.30 21.72
CA LEU A 294 -1.38 -18.22 22.79
C LEU A 294 -1.81 -19.54 22.19
N SER A 295 -1.20 -20.63 22.64
CA SER A 295 -1.55 -21.97 22.17
C SER A 295 -2.97 -22.34 22.60
N PHE A 296 -3.68 -23.09 21.75
CA PHE A 296 -5.05 -23.51 22.03
C PHE A 296 -5.20 -24.43 23.26
N GLU A 297 -4.10 -25.07 23.69
CA GLU A 297 -4.09 -25.98 24.84
C GLU A 297 -4.42 -25.27 26.17
N GLU A 298 -4.24 -23.95 26.24
CA GLU A 298 -4.48 -23.12 27.42
C GLU A 298 -5.94 -22.63 27.53
N GLY A 299 -6.89 -23.56 27.34
CA GLY A 299 -8.32 -23.29 27.15
C GLY A 299 -9.00 -22.43 28.22
N GLU A 300 -8.55 -22.49 29.49
CA GLU A 300 -9.12 -21.66 30.56
C GLU A 300 -8.89 -20.15 30.37
N PHE A 301 -7.83 -19.77 29.67
CA PHE A 301 -7.48 -18.37 29.39
C PHE A 301 -8.25 -17.82 28.18
N ILE A 302 -8.50 -18.66 27.19
CA ILE A 302 -9.15 -18.29 25.92
C ILE A 302 -10.58 -17.78 26.17
N ASP A 303 -11.30 -18.39 27.10
CA ASP A 303 -12.69 -18.01 27.42
C ASP A 303 -12.79 -16.66 28.16
N LYS A 304 -11.70 -16.18 28.77
CA LYS A 304 -11.69 -14.98 29.62
C LYS A 304 -10.97 -13.79 28.98
N VAL A 305 -10.11 -14.03 28.00
CA VAL A 305 -9.19 -13.02 27.45
C VAL A 305 -9.43 -12.83 25.96
N THR A 306 -9.58 -11.57 25.53
CA THR A 306 -9.61 -11.22 24.11
C THR A 306 -8.18 -11.18 23.56
N LEU A 307 -7.87 -12.11 22.66
CA LEU A 307 -6.56 -12.17 22.00
C LEU A 307 -6.61 -11.46 20.65
N LEU A 308 -5.63 -10.59 20.39
CA LEU A 308 -5.46 -9.90 19.12
C LEU A 308 -4.08 -10.21 18.56
N ASN A 309 -4.02 -10.54 17.27
CA ASN A 309 -2.78 -10.82 16.56
C ASN A 309 -2.74 -10.02 15.24
N PRO A 310 -2.38 -8.73 15.28
CA PRO A 310 -2.14 -7.95 14.08
C PRO A 310 -0.84 -8.40 13.41
N TYR A 311 -0.89 -8.67 12.11
CA TYR A 311 0.23 -9.13 11.32
C TYR A 311 0.97 -7.97 10.64
N TYR A 312 0.23 -6.96 10.19
CA TYR A 312 0.80 -5.74 9.63
C TYR A 312 0.77 -4.61 10.64
N ASP A 313 1.67 -3.66 10.41
CA ASP A 313 1.83 -2.46 11.21
C ASP A 313 1.87 -1.25 10.28
N TYR A 314 1.40 -0.11 10.76
CA TYR A 314 1.43 1.14 9.99
C TYR A 314 2.62 1.99 10.43
N VAL A 315 3.49 2.32 9.47
CA VAL A 315 4.64 3.18 9.73
C VAL A 315 4.39 4.58 9.21
N SER A 316 4.47 5.56 10.12
CA SER A 316 4.30 6.97 9.75
C SER A 316 5.41 7.43 8.80
N PRO A 317 5.09 8.16 7.72
CA PRO A 317 6.08 8.55 6.71
C PRO A 317 7.19 9.47 7.25
N GLU A 318 6.93 10.19 8.36
CA GLU A 318 7.90 11.08 9.03
C GLU A 318 9.07 10.34 9.71
N LEU A 319 8.92 9.04 9.93
CA LEU A 319 9.93 8.17 10.54
C LEU A 319 10.90 7.59 9.52
N VAL A 320 10.56 7.63 8.23
CA VAL A 320 11.39 7.09 7.15
C VAL A 320 12.26 8.19 6.55
N ASN A 321 13.55 7.93 6.39
CA ASN A 321 14.49 8.91 5.82
C ASN A 321 14.74 8.69 4.33
N LEU A 322 14.88 7.43 3.90
CA LEU A 322 15.28 7.09 2.54
C LEU A 322 14.56 5.83 2.04
N PHE A 323 14.05 5.87 0.81
CA PHE A 323 13.53 4.71 0.09
C PHE A 323 14.51 4.26 -0.98
N ILE A 324 14.94 3.01 -0.92
CA ILE A 324 15.75 2.38 -1.97
C ILE A 324 14.80 1.60 -2.88
N THR A 325 14.66 2.06 -4.12
CA THR A 325 13.85 1.43 -5.17
C THR A 325 14.72 0.87 -6.29
N ASN A 326 14.11 0.18 -7.26
CA ASN A 326 14.83 -0.33 -8.43
C ASN A 326 15.44 0.78 -9.31
N THR A 327 14.92 2.00 -9.24
CA THR A 327 15.46 3.15 -9.97
C THR A 327 16.57 3.89 -9.23
N GLY A 328 16.64 3.76 -7.89
CA GLY A 328 17.57 4.51 -7.06
C GLY A 328 17.04 4.82 -5.66
N GLY A 329 17.82 5.58 -4.91
CA GLY A 329 17.45 6.12 -3.61
C GLY A 329 16.63 7.40 -3.73
N HIS A 330 15.47 7.46 -3.08
CA HIS A 330 14.53 8.57 -3.12
C HIS A 330 14.12 9.02 -1.70
N PRO A 331 14.04 10.34 -1.44
CA PRO A 331 13.46 10.83 -0.19
C PRO A 331 11.92 10.63 -0.19
N PRO A 332 11.28 10.58 0.98
CA PRO A 332 9.82 10.43 1.09
C PRO A 332 9.00 11.47 0.31
N SER A 333 9.50 12.69 0.19
CA SER A 333 8.86 13.78 -0.57
C SER A 333 8.77 13.49 -2.08
N TYR A 334 9.69 12.69 -2.62
CA TYR A 334 9.72 12.35 -4.05
C TYR A 334 8.74 11.23 -4.42
N LEU A 335 8.20 10.49 -3.44
CA LEU A 335 7.27 9.39 -3.70
C LEU A 335 6.01 9.83 -4.45
N TYR A 336 5.50 11.03 -4.21
CA TYR A 336 4.35 11.56 -4.93
C TYR A 336 4.60 11.65 -6.44
N ARG A 337 5.82 12.03 -6.84
CA ARG A 337 6.21 12.08 -8.25
C ARG A 337 6.31 10.66 -8.84
N LEU A 338 6.91 9.72 -8.12
CA LEU A 338 6.96 8.31 -8.54
C LEU A 338 5.57 7.71 -8.70
N ILE A 339 4.62 8.05 -7.81
CA ILE A 339 3.22 7.63 -7.93
C ILE A 339 2.62 8.15 -9.24
N ASN A 340 2.79 9.44 -9.52
CA ASN A 340 2.21 10.08 -10.71
C ASN A 340 2.88 9.63 -12.03
N GLU A 341 4.16 9.25 -11.99
CA GLU A 341 4.86 8.69 -13.14
C GLU A 341 4.39 7.26 -13.45
N ASN A 342 4.02 6.47 -12.43
CA ASN A 342 3.64 5.06 -12.59
C ASN A 342 2.13 4.80 -12.69
N TYR A 343 1.29 5.72 -12.20
CA TYR A 343 -0.16 5.52 -12.11
C TYR A 343 -0.95 6.68 -12.70
N ASP A 344 -2.08 6.33 -13.32
CA ASP A 344 -3.03 7.33 -13.78
C ASP A 344 -3.94 7.81 -12.63
N PRO A 345 -4.14 9.12 -12.45
CA PRO A 345 -5.04 9.64 -11.42
C PRO A 345 -6.49 9.15 -11.56
N GLU A 346 -6.95 8.80 -12.77
CA GLU A 346 -8.31 8.28 -13.00
C GLU A 346 -8.58 6.95 -12.28
N ASP A 347 -7.54 6.13 -12.05
CA ASP A 347 -7.68 4.77 -11.52
C ASP A 347 -7.52 4.69 -10.00
N THR A 348 -7.30 5.83 -9.36
CA THR A 348 -7.21 5.96 -7.90
C THR A 348 -8.61 6.05 -7.25
N ASN A 349 -9.53 6.75 -7.90
CA ASN A 349 -10.86 7.11 -7.35
C ASN A 349 -11.87 5.96 -7.33
N GLY A 350 -11.67 4.91 -8.14
CA GLY A 350 -12.65 3.83 -8.34
C GLY A 350 -12.57 2.67 -7.35
N CYS A 351 -11.58 2.65 -6.46
CA CYS A 351 -11.33 1.52 -5.55
C CYS A 351 -11.35 2.00 -4.10
N ARG A 352 -12.49 2.51 -3.64
CA ARG A 352 -12.73 2.61 -2.20
C ARG A 352 -12.80 1.18 -1.66
N MET A 353 -11.86 0.84 -0.79
CA MET A 353 -11.89 -0.41 -0.03
C MET A 353 -13.28 -0.53 0.61
N VAL A 354 -13.99 -1.61 0.26
CA VAL A 354 -15.22 -1.96 0.97
C VAL A 354 -14.78 -2.51 2.32
N VAL A 355 -14.68 -1.62 3.31
CA VAL A 355 -14.47 -2.01 4.70
C VAL A 355 -15.80 -2.54 5.22
N CYS A 356 -15.94 -3.86 5.31
CA CYS A 356 -17.01 -4.49 6.07
C CYS A 356 -16.65 -4.37 7.56
N SER A 357 -16.96 -3.23 8.18
CA SER A 357 -16.90 -3.13 9.64
C SER A 357 -18.15 -3.78 10.24
N GLY A 358 -17.94 -4.89 10.94
CA GLY A 358 -18.99 -5.50 11.76
C GLY A 358 -19.12 -4.71 13.06
N ARG A 359 -20.23 -4.00 13.25
CA ARG A 359 -20.57 -3.40 14.54
C ARG A 359 -21.30 -4.46 15.37
N LEU A 360 -20.74 -4.89 16.50
CA LEU A 360 -21.47 -5.68 17.48
C LEU A 360 -22.53 -4.78 18.14
N SER A 361 -23.79 -4.88 17.71
CA SER A 361 -24.91 -4.27 18.43
C SER A 361 -25.43 -5.27 19.46
N ASN A 362 -25.24 -4.97 20.74
CA ASN A 362 -25.88 -5.68 21.85
C ASN A 362 -27.37 -5.31 21.92
N THR A 363 -28.19 -5.94 21.08
CA THR A 363 -29.64 -6.02 21.29
C THR A 363 -29.94 -7.43 21.79
N GLY A 364 -30.45 -7.54 23.02
CA GLY A 364 -30.67 -8.79 23.74
C GLY A 364 -31.76 -9.71 23.16
N ALA A 365 -31.66 -10.07 21.90
CA ALA A 365 -32.47 -11.08 21.24
C ALA A 365 -31.54 -12.04 20.47
N SER A 366 -31.87 -13.32 20.46
CA SER A 366 -31.10 -14.45 19.92
C SER A 366 -30.94 -14.48 18.40
N HIS A 367 -30.72 -13.33 17.77
CA HIS A 367 -30.44 -13.15 16.36
C HIS A 367 -29.31 -12.14 16.18
N VAL A 368 -28.14 -12.62 15.74
CA VAL A 368 -27.03 -11.75 15.29
C VAL A 368 -27.36 -11.28 13.88
N SER A 369 -27.88 -10.05 13.75
CA SER A 369 -28.05 -9.41 12.45
C SER A 369 -26.76 -8.68 12.05
N VAL A 370 -26.06 -9.18 11.04
CA VAL A 370 -24.95 -8.46 10.40
C VAL A 370 -25.54 -7.42 9.46
N THR A 371 -25.63 -6.16 9.89
CA THR A 371 -25.96 -5.05 8.98
C THR A 371 -24.68 -4.57 8.29
N CYS A 372 -24.53 -4.88 7.01
CA CYS A 372 -23.46 -4.34 6.17
C CYS A 372 -23.81 -2.89 5.81
N GLY A 373 -23.16 -1.92 6.47
CA GLY A 373 -23.31 -0.50 6.14
C GLY A 373 -22.42 -0.13 4.96
N TYR A 374 -22.99 -0.07 3.75
CA TYR A 374 -22.27 0.45 2.58
C TYR A 374 -22.32 1.99 2.55
N ARG A 375 -21.16 2.68 2.56
CA ARG A 375 -21.13 4.04 2.01
C ARG A 375 -21.38 3.94 0.50
N ARG A 376 -22.51 4.50 0.06
CA ARG A 376 -22.93 4.57 -1.36
C ARG A 376 -21.76 4.99 -2.27
N CYS A 377 -21.43 4.14 -3.24
CA CYS A 377 -20.80 4.57 -4.47
C CYS A 377 -21.84 5.32 -5.32
N PRO A 378 -21.50 6.45 -5.96
CA PRO A 378 -22.35 7.07 -6.97
C PRO A 378 -22.01 6.45 -8.33
N GLU A 379 -22.66 5.33 -8.69
CA GLU A 379 -23.03 4.94 -10.07
C GLU A 379 -23.68 3.54 -10.10
N PRO A 380 -24.57 3.25 -11.08
CA PRO A 380 -25.69 2.33 -10.89
C PRO A 380 -25.43 0.87 -11.31
N GLU A 381 -26.11 -0.01 -10.57
CA GLU A 381 -26.72 -1.30 -10.93
C GLU A 381 -25.88 -2.40 -11.61
N LEU A 382 -25.50 -3.42 -10.81
CA LEU A 382 -25.54 -4.85 -11.14
C LEU A 382 -25.41 -5.69 -9.83
N PRO A 383 -25.95 -6.91 -9.76
CA PRO A 383 -26.24 -7.60 -8.51
C PRO A 383 -24.98 -8.16 -7.84
N ILE A 384 -24.86 -7.90 -6.54
CA ILE A 384 -23.79 -8.39 -5.67
C ILE A 384 -24.06 -9.89 -5.39
N PRO A 385 -23.07 -10.80 -5.56
CA PRO A 385 -23.26 -12.21 -5.21
C PRO A 385 -23.40 -12.34 -3.69
N ALA A 386 -24.39 -13.12 -3.25
CA ALA A 386 -24.69 -13.36 -1.85
C ALA A 386 -23.46 -13.91 -1.10
N CYS A 387 -23.02 -13.21 -0.05
CA CYS A 387 -22.11 -13.77 0.94
C CYS A 387 -22.82 -14.91 1.68
N SER A 388 -22.27 -16.12 1.63
CA SER A 388 -22.69 -17.25 2.46
C SER A 388 -22.45 -16.92 3.93
N VAL A 389 -23.53 -16.69 4.68
CA VAL A 389 -23.51 -16.53 6.13
C VAL A 389 -23.36 -17.91 6.76
N THR A 390 -22.18 -18.25 7.27
CA THR A 390 -22.01 -19.46 8.09
C THR A 390 -22.51 -19.15 9.51
N THR A 391 -23.68 -19.68 9.87
CA THR A 391 -24.28 -19.51 11.20
C THR A 391 -23.68 -20.54 12.16
N TYR A 392 -23.02 -20.09 13.23
CA TYR A 392 -22.63 -20.98 14.34
C TYR A 392 -23.72 -20.97 15.41
N TYR A 393 -24.16 -22.15 15.83
CA TYR A 393 -25.07 -22.35 16.95
C TYR A 393 -24.25 -22.50 18.24
N MET A 394 -24.52 -21.70 19.28
CA MET A 394 -24.00 -21.93 20.63
C MET A 394 -25.12 -21.86 21.68
N PRO A 395 -25.06 -22.69 22.75
CA PRO A 395 -26.17 -22.96 23.65
C PRO A 395 -26.32 -21.92 24.78
N LYS A 396 -27.56 -21.84 25.31
CA LYS A 396 -28.03 -20.86 26.30
C LYS A 396 -27.59 -21.18 27.73
N THR A 397 -26.44 -20.71 28.22
CA THR A 397 -26.21 -20.54 29.68
C THR A 397 -25.01 -19.64 29.95
N ALA A 398 -25.24 -18.37 30.30
CA ALA A 398 -24.54 -17.63 31.36
C ALA A 398 -24.90 -16.14 31.31
N SER A 399 -25.15 -15.58 32.48
CA SER A 399 -25.78 -14.30 32.77
C SER A 399 -24.79 -13.26 33.33
N HIS A 400 -24.83 -12.04 32.76
CA HIS A 400 -24.41 -10.73 33.32
C HIS A 400 -22.96 -10.45 33.78
N VAL A 401 -22.29 -9.47 33.12
CA VAL A 401 -21.33 -8.47 33.69
C VAL A 401 -21.33 -7.20 32.78
N PRO A 402 -21.19 -5.93 33.27
CA PRO A 402 -21.49 -4.70 32.51
C PRO A 402 -20.28 -4.11 31.76
N ILE A 403 -20.53 -3.44 30.63
CA ILE A 403 -19.52 -2.66 29.86
C ILE A 403 -19.89 -1.18 29.93
N THR A 404 -19.00 -0.37 30.52
CA THR A 404 -19.03 1.08 30.50
C THR A 404 -18.62 1.60 29.11
N CYS A 405 -19.47 2.45 28.54
CA CYS A 405 -19.28 3.10 27.24
C CYS A 405 -18.74 4.51 27.44
N GLY A 406 -17.69 4.88 26.71
CA GLY A 406 -17.25 6.27 26.59
C GLY A 406 -16.66 6.51 25.21
N TYR A 407 -17.42 7.14 24.32
CA TYR A 407 -16.85 8.11 23.38
C TYR A 407 -17.91 9.10 22.90
N ARG A 408 -17.52 10.37 22.90
CA ARG A 408 -18.35 11.57 22.77
C ARG A 408 -18.24 12.10 21.33
N ASP A 409 -19.37 12.25 20.66
CA ASP A 409 -19.50 12.83 19.32
C ASP A 409 -19.02 14.29 19.28
N VAL A 410 -18.23 14.65 18.27
CA VAL A 410 -18.13 16.03 17.77
C VAL A 410 -18.26 16.02 16.25
N LEU A 411 -19.47 16.31 15.80
CA LEU A 411 -19.83 16.64 14.42
C LEU A 411 -19.31 18.05 14.05
N ARG A 412 -18.67 18.20 12.88
CA ARG A 412 -18.72 19.44 12.09
C ARG A 412 -18.86 19.14 10.59
N PRO A 413 -19.70 19.89 9.85
CA PRO A 413 -19.91 19.69 8.41
C PRO A 413 -19.19 20.71 7.50
N LYS A 414 -18.83 20.23 6.29
CA LYS A 414 -18.71 20.87 4.95
C LYS A 414 -17.86 22.15 4.74
N LEU A 415 -16.91 22.11 3.78
CA LEU A 415 -17.00 22.68 2.42
C LEU A 415 -15.73 22.41 1.56
N PRO A 416 -15.80 22.29 0.22
CA PRO A 416 -14.65 22.17 -0.70
C PRO A 416 -14.33 23.49 -1.46
N ILE A 417 -13.08 23.67 -1.94
CA ILE A 417 -12.57 24.42 -3.14
C ILE A 417 -11.08 24.88 -2.94
N PRO A 418 -10.25 25.06 -4.01
CA PRO A 418 -8.79 24.79 -4.03
C PRO A 418 -7.85 26.01 -4.20
N ALA A 419 -6.53 25.72 -4.10
CA ALA A 419 -5.33 26.40 -4.64
C ALA A 419 -4.92 27.86 -4.25
N CYS A 420 -3.59 28.04 -4.19
CA CYS A 420 -2.75 29.25 -4.21
C CYS A 420 -2.29 29.94 -2.90
N LEU A 421 -0.94 30.04 -2.84
CA LEU A 421 -0.05 30.92 -2.06
C LEU A 421 -0.66 32.25 -1.59
N VAL A 422 -0.43 32.59 -0.31
CA VAL A 422 0.00 33.94 0.13
C VAL A 422 0.85 33.80 1.42
N ALA A 423 2.06 34.35 1.39
CA ALA A 423 2.91 34.59 2.55
C ALA A 423 2.56 35.94 3.24
N ILE A 424 3.08 36.14 4.46
CA ILE A 424 3.32 37.43 5.19
C ILE A 424 2.53 37.60 6.51
N PHE A 425 3.28 37.44 7.61
CA PHE A 425 3.47 38.31 8.81
C PHE A 425 2.31 39.16 9.42
N ILE A 426 2.24 39.08 10.78
CA ILE A 426 1.93 40.11 11.82
C ILE A 426 0.47 40.28 12.33
N ILE A 427 0.22 39.71 13.54
CA ILE A 427 -0.23 40.27 14.86
C ILE A 427 -0.99 41.65 14.87
N PRO A 428 -1.81 42.05 15.88
CA PRO A 428 -2.94 41.46 16.66
C PRO A 428 -4.18 42.41 16.74
N HIS A 429 -5.31 41.96 17.31
CA HIS A 429 -6.13 42.68 18.32
C HIS A 429 -7.37 41.81 18.64
N ALA A 430 -7.44 41.21 19.83
CA ALA A 430 -8.07 41.73 21.04
C ALA A 430 -9.61 41.77 21.02
N HIS A 431 -10.25 40.89 21.79
CA HIS A 431 -11.36 41.29 22.63
C HIS A 431 -11.46 40.39 23.89
N LYS A 432 -11.51 41.09 25.03
CA LYS A 432 -11.56 40.65 26.43
C LYS A 432 -12.75 39.72 26.73
N ILE A 433 -12.53 38.66 27.52
CA ILE A 433 -13.46 38.19 28.56
C ILE A 433 -12.65 37.71 29.78
N ASN A 434 -13.14 38.08 30.97
CA ASN A 434 -12.53 38.06 32.29
C ASN A 434 -12.03 36.70 32.83
N LEU A 435 -10.86 36.74 33.49
CA LEU A 435 -10.43 35.83 34.55
C LEU A 435 -11.05 36.24 35.90
N PRO A 436 -11.11 35.30 36.86
CA PRO A 436 -10.51 35.60 38.15
C PRO A 436 -9.41 34.58 38.52
N ASN A 437 -8.40 35.12 39.20
CA ASN A 437 -7.19 34.49 39.70
C ASN A 437 -7.45 33.24 40.55
N PHE A 438 -6.62 32.21 40.37
CA PHE A 438 -6.25 31.27 41.42
C PHE A 438 -4.80 30.80 41.20
N TYR A 439 -3.87 31.61 41.73
CA TYR A 439 -2.71 31.06 42.42
C TYR A 439 -3.27 30.14 43.50
N ASP A 440 -3.23 28.81 43.33
CA ASP A 440 -3.28 27.78 44.40
C ASP A 440 -3.43 26.36 43.82
N LEU A 441 -2.50 25.89 43.00
CA LEU A 441 -2.40 24.43 42.72
C LEU A 441 -0.99 24.00 42.28
N LEU A 442 0.03 24.64 42.85
CA LEU A 442 1.44 24.29 42.70
C LEU A 442 2.03 23.60 43.95
N THR A 443 1.21 22.88 44.71
CA THR A 443 1.62 22.18 45.94
C THR A 443 0.95 20.81 46.09
N LEU A 444 1.02 19.95 45.06
CA LEU A 444 0.59 18.54 45.18
C LEU A 444 1.33 17.58 44.24
N ILE A 445 2.63 17.80 44.05
CA ILE A 445 3.58 16.76 43.58
C ILE A 445 4.80 16.81 44.49
N GLN A 446 4.61 16.37 45.74
CA GLN A 446 5.62 15.83 46.65
C GLN A 446 4.91 15.24 47.87
N SER A 447 4.50 13.98 47.75
CA SER A 447 4.30 13.02 48.85
C SER A 447 4.20 11.62 48.26
#